data_AF-X1P8S1-F1
#
_entry.id   AF-X1P8S1-F1
#
_cell.length_a   1.000
_cell.length_b   1.000
_cell.length_c   1.000
_cell.angle_alpha   90.00
_cell.angle_beta   90.00
_cell.angle_gamma   90.00
#
_symmetry.space_group_name_H-M   'P 1'
#
loop_
_entity.id
_entity.type
_entity.pdbx_description
1 polymer ?
#
loop_
_entity_poly.entity_id
_entity_poly.type
_entity_poly.pdbx_seq_one_letter_code
_entity_poly.pdbx_strand_id
1 'polypeptide(L)'
;ARALEVIGLMNIQYAIADGKVYILEANPRASRTIPVVSKVMGISMAKIATLVMLGKKLKDVIPLHKKEISHVGVKEAVFPFNMFPAVDPILGPEMKATGEVMGIASSFGLA
;
A
#
# COMPACT_ATOMS: atom_id res chain seq x y z
N ALA A 1 -7.74 10.69 9.30
CA ALA A 1 -6.56 10.93 10.15
C ALA A 1 -6.94 11.69 11.41
N ARG A 2 -7.27 13.00 11.33
CA ARG A 2 -7.58 13.83 12.52
C ARG A 2 -8.73 13.29 13.36
N ALA A 3 -9.85 12.92 12.73
CA ALA A 3 -11.03 12.38 13.44
C ALA A 3 -10.80 11.01 14.11
N LEU A 4 -9.74 10.29 13.72
CA LEU A 4 -9.34 9.01 14.32
C LEU A 4 -8.08 9.15 15.17
N GLU A 5 -7.63 10.39 15.42
CA GLU A 5 -6.44 10.71 16.23
C GLU A 5 -5.19 9.90 15.85
N VAL A 6 -5.00 9.64 14.55
CA VAL A 6 -3.93 8.77 14.07
C VAL A 6 -2.56 9.41 14.31
N ILE A 7 -1.69 8.65 14.98
CA ILE A 7 -0.25 8.95 15.10
C ILE A 7 0.53 7.82 14.41
N GLY A 8 1.23 8.15 13.32
CA GLY A 8 1.98 7.17 12.52
C GLY A 8 1.29 6.80 11.20
N LEU A 9 1.14 5.51 10.92
CA LEU A 9 0.57 5.01 9.65
C LEU A 9 -0.93 4.79 9.74
N MET A 10 -1.61 5.05 8.61
CA MET A 10 -2.95 4.55 8.37
C MET A 10 -3.12 4.14 6.92
N ASN A 11 -4.06 3.22 6.69
CA ASN A 11 -4.52 2.83 5.36
C ASN A 11 -6.04 3.01 5.28
N ILE A 12 -6.53 3.57 4.17
CA ILE A 12 -7.96 3.68 3.89
C ILE A 12 -8.21 3.00 2.55
N GLN A 13 -9.27 2.21 2.48
CA GLN A 13 -9.73 1.55 1.26
C GLN A 13 -11.02 2.22 0.80
N TYR A 14 -11.08 2.51 -0.49
CA TYR A 14 -12.20 3.16 -1.13
C TYR A 14 -12.74 2.31 -2.27
N ALA A 15 -14.02 2.49 -2.60
CA ALA A 15 -14.62 2.06 -3.86
C ALA A 15 -15.06 3.31 -4.65
N ILE A 16 -14.87 3.29 -5.96
CA ILE A 16 -15.31 4.38 -6.84
C ILE A 16 -16.30 3.80 -7.84
N ALA A 17 -17.52 4.33 -7.86
CA ALA A 17 -18.58 3.93 -8.78
C ALA A 17 -19.40 5.16 -9.17
N ASP A 18 -19.71 5.30 -10.46
CA ASP A 18 -20.53 6.40 -11.01
C ASP A 18 -20.06 7.79 -10.57
N GLY A 19 -18.74 8.01 -10.55
CA GLY A 19 -18.14 9.28 -10.12
C GLY A 19 -18.24 9.58 -8.61
N LYS A 20 -18.74 8.63 -7.81
CA LYS A 20 -18.85 8.76 -6.34
C LYS A 20 -17.77 7.93 -5.64
N VAL A 21 -17.21 8.50 -4.58
CA VAL A 21 -16.21 7.87 -3.72
C VAL A 21 -16.89 7.32 -2.47
N TYR A 22 -16.75 6.03 -2.23
CA TYR A 22 -17.26 5.32 -1.06
C TYR A 22 -16.09 4.87 -0.19
N ILE A 23 -16.26 4.95 1.13
CA ILE A 23 -15.28 4.43 2.10
C ILE A 23 -15.65 2.99 2.43
N LEU A 24 -14.70 2.07 2.28
CA LEU A 24 -14.87 0.67 2.68
C LEU A 24 -14.43 0.47 4.14
N GLU A 25 -13.17 0.81 4.43
CA GLU A 25 -12.62 0.70 5.78
C GLU A 25 -11.44 1.66 5.99
N ALA A 26 -11.15 1.95 7.26
CA ALA A 26 -9.96 2.70 7.68
C ALA A 26 -9.21 1.91 8.76
N ASN A 27 -7.96 1.59 8.48
CA ASN A 27 -7.06 0.87 9.37
C ASN A 27 -6.01 1.85 9.94
N PRO A 28 -6.10 2.29 11.20
CA PRO A 28 -5.13 3.20 11.83
C PRO A 28 -3.84 2.47 12.25
N ARG A 29 -3.25 1.72 11.31
CA ARG A 29 -2.04 0.93 11.49
C ARG A 29 -1.32 0.75 10.15
N ALA A 30 -0.13 0.16 10.19
CA ALA A 30 0.56 -0.28 8.99
C ALA A 30 -0.26 -1.35 8.23
N SER A 31 -0.36 -1.19 6.92
CA SER A 31 -0.93 -2.18 6.00
C SER A 31 0.16 -2.99 5.32
N ARG A 32 -0.22 -4.13 4.74
CA ARG A 32 0.65 -4.98 3.90
C ARG A 32 1.20 -4.28 2.66
N THR A 33 0.64 -3.12 2.28
CA THR A 33 1.09 -2.33 1.11
C THR A 33 2.25 -1.38 1.42
N ILE A 34 2.57 -1.12 2.69
CA ILE A 34 3.62 -0.18 3.10
C ILE A 34 5.00 -0.50 2.49
N PRO A 35 5.48 -1.77 2.44
CA PRO A 35 6.77 -2.07 1.83
C PRO A 35 6.82 -1.75 0.33
N VAL A 36 5.75 -2.05 -0.42
CA VAL A 36 5.66 -1.76 -1.86
C VAL A 36 5.67 -0.26 -2.10
N VAL A 37 4.80 0.50 -1.42
CA VAL A 37 4.74 1.96 -1.57
C VAL A 37 6.07 2.62 -1.18
N SER A 38 6.71 2.14 -0.11
CA SER A 38 8.02 2.61 0.32
C SER A 38 9.08 2.46 -0.76
N LYS A 39 9.11 1.30 -1.45
CA LYS A 39 10.06 1.03 -2.54
C LYS A 39 9.78 1.90 -3.76
N VAL A 40 8.53 1.99 -4.20
CA VAL A 40 8.15 2.79 -5.38
C VAL A 40 8.44 4.27 -5.17
N MET A 41 8.18 4.79 -3.98
CA MET A 41 8.41 6.20 -3.62
C MET A 41 9.86 6.51 -3.21
N GLY A 42 10.68 5.48 -2.95
CA GLY A 42 12.03 5.67 -2.41
C GLY A 42 12.06 6.30 -1.02
N ILE A 43 11.01 6.10 -0.21
CA ILE A 43 10.93 6.61 1.17
C ILE A 43 10.70 5.45 2.14
N SER A 44 11.36 5.48 3.30
CA SER A 44 11.11 4.49 4.35
C SER A 44 9.91 4.91 5.20
N MET A 45 8.69 4.61 4.74
CA MET A 45 7.46 5.04 5.43
C MET A 45 7.37 4.49 6.85
N ALA A 46 7.79 3.24 7.07
CA ALA A 46 7.82 2.62 8.40
C ALA A 46 8.73 3.40 9.35
N LYS A 47 9.97 3.72 8.92
CA LYS A 47 10.91 4.53 9.72
C LYS A 47 10.35 5.91 10.03
N ILE A 48 9.78 6.58 9.03
CA ILE A 48 9.17 7.91 9.19
C ILE A 48 8.05 7.84 10.23
N ALA A 49 7.17 6.86 10.13
CA ALA A 49 6.07 6.69 11.06
C ALA A 49 6.55 6.40 12.49
N THR A 50 7.58 5.57 12.67
CA THR A 50 8.20 5.35 13.99
C THR A 50 8.74 6.66 14.57
N LEU A 51 9.43 7.48 13.78
CA LEU A 51 9.93 8.78 14.26
C LEU A 51 8.78 9.71 14.67
N VAL A 52 7.67 9.70 13.93
CA VAL A 52 6.46 10.48 14.27
C VAL A 52 5.83 9.98 15.56
N MET A 53 5.71 8.66 15.75
CA MET A 53 5.24 8.07 17.01
C MET A 53 6.14 8.43 18.20
N LEU A 54 7.44 8.62 17.97
CA LEU A 54 8.41 9.09 18.97
C LEU A 54 8.42 10.63 19.15
N GLY A 55 7.47 11.35 18.55
CA GLY A 55 7.27 12.79 18.77
C GLY A 55 7.98 13.71 17.78
N LYS A 56 8.65 13.19 16.74
CA LYS A 56 9.15 14.04 15.64
C LYS A 56 7.98 14.57 14.82
N LYS A 57 8.06 15.81 14.34
CA LYS A 57 7.04 16.35 13.45
C LYS A 57 7.28 15.85 12.04
N LEU A 58 6.19 15.58 11.30
CA LEU A 58 6.28 15.06 9.93
C LEU A 58 7.14 15.91 9.00
N LYS A 59 7.06 17.25 9.16
CA LYS A 59 7.84 18.23 8.40
C LYS A 59 9.36 18.12 8.61
N ASP A 60 9.80 17.51 9.71
CA ASP A 60 11.22 17.36 10.05
C ASP A 60 11.81 16.05 9.50
N VAL A 61 10.95 15.11 9.06
CA VAL A 61 11.34 13.74 8.67
C VAL A 61 10.97 13.37 7.24
N ILE A 62 10.07 14.13 6.59
CA ILE A 62 9.78 13.99 5.16
C ILE A 62 10.61 15.01 4.36
N PRO A 63 11.30 14.58 3.28
CA PRO A 63 11.97 15.52 2.38
C PRO A 63 10.97 16.53 1.80
N LEU A 64 11.30 17.82 1.86
CA LEU A 64 10.44 18.91 1.37
C LEU A 64 10.23 18.88 -0.15
N HIS A 65 11.14 18.23 -0.90
CA HIS A 65 11.05 18.14 -2.34
C HIS A 65 10.28 16.89 -2.74
N LYS A 66 9.14 17.08 -3.42
CA LYS A 66 8.51 16.01 -4.20
C LYS A 66 9.55 15.51 -5.20
N LYS A 67 10.07 14.31 -4.99
CA LYS A 67 10.80 13.61 -6.04
C LYS A 67 9.78 13.25 -7.12
N GLU A 68 9.96 13.77 -8.32
CA GLU A 68 9.19 13.27 -9.46
C GLU A 68 9.54 11.80 -9.64
N ILE A 69 8.51 10.96 -9.63
CA ILE A 69 8.62 9.53 -9.88
C ILE A 69 8.31 9.33 -11.35
N SER A 70 9.34 9.01 -12.13
CA SER A 70 9.28 8.80 -13.58
C SER A 70 9.01 7.34 -13.97
N HIS A 71 8.76 6.47 -12.98
CA HIS A 71 8.50 5.04 -13.16
C HIS A 71 7.12 4.65 -12.61
N VAL A 72 6.60 3.53 -13.08
CA VAL A 72 5.42 2.85 -12.56
C VAL A 72 5.88 1.63 -11.77
N GLY A 73 5.27 1.41 -10.61
CA GLY A 73 5.44 0.17 -9.84
C GLY A 73 4.15 -0.64 -9.87
N VAL A 74 4.23 -1.89 -10.30
CA VAL A 74 3.10 -2.85 -10.32
C VAL A 74 3.37 -3.92 -9.27
N LYS A 75 2.32 -4.26 -8.53
CA LYS A 75 2.33 -5.35 -7.54
C LYS A 75 1.41 -6.45 -8.05
N GLU A 76 1.88 -7.69 -8.01
CA GLU A 76 1.06 -8.87 -8.31
C GLU A 76 1.08 -9.85 -7.13
N ALA A 77 -0.02 -10.56 -6.93
CA ALA A 77 -0.20 -11.57 -5.91
C ALA A 77 0.20 -12.97 -6.42
N VAL A 78 0.75 -13.79 -5.51
CA VAL A 78 1.05 -15.21 -5.77
C VAL A 78 0.04 -16.07 -5.03
N PHE A 79 -0.59 -16.99 -5.74
CA PHE A 79 -1.65 -17.85 -5.23
C PHE A 79 -1.20 -19.33 -5.13
N PRO A 80 -1.56 -20.05 -4.06
CA PRO A 80 -1.14 -21.43 -3.84
C PRO A 80 -2.10 -22.46 -4.47
N PHE A 81 -2.88 -22.10 -5.52
CA PHE A 81 -3.93 -22.97 -6.06
C PHE A 81 -3.40 -24.33 -6.55
N ASN A 82 -2.16 -24.36 -7.06
CA ASN A 82 -1.48 -25.59 -7.46
C ASN A 82 -1.23 -26.56 -6.30
N MET A 83 -1.14 -26.07 -5.06
CA MET A 83 -0.97 -26.89 -3.86
C MET A 83 -2.30 -27.48 -3.37
N PHE A 84 -3.44 -26.95 -3.82
CA PHE A 84 -4.77 -27.31 -3.36
C PHE A 84 -5.73 -27.58 -4.54
N PRO A 85 -5.56 -28.68 -5.29
CA PRO A 85 -6.29 -28.94 -6.53
C PRO A 85 -7.81 -29.13 -6.36
N ALA A 86 -8.27 -29.44 -5.15
CA ALA A 86 -9.69 -29.54 -4.83
C ALA A 86 -10.36 -28.17 -4.59
N VAL A 87 -9.58 -27.08 -4.55
CA VAL A 87 -10.07 -25.71 -4.34
C VAL A 87 -10.22 -25.02 -5.68
N ASP A 88 -11.35 -24.34 -5.87
CA ASP A 88 -11.62 -23.54 -7.06
C ASP A 88 -10.70 -22.30 -7.11
N PRO A 89 -9.88 -22.12 -8.18
CA PRO A 89 -8.92 -21.02 -8.32
C PRO A 89 -9.59 -19.68 -8.68
N ILE A 90 -10.64 -19.30 -7.95
CA ILE A 90 -11.40 -18.06 -8.15
C ILE A 90 -11.11 -17.05 -7.04
N LEU A 91 -10.98 -15.79 -7.44
CA LEU A 91 -10.84 -14.64 -6.55
C LEU A 91 -12.18 -14.25 -5.93
N GLY A 92 -12.15 -13.74 -4.70
CA GLY A 92 -13.35 -13.33 -3.98
C GLY A 92 -13.05 -12.26 -2.94
N PRO A 93 -14.02 -11.93 -2.08
CA PRO A 93 -13.85 -10.95 -1.01
C PRO A 93 -12.85 -11.42 0.07
N GLU A 94 -12.58 -12.71 0.16
CA GLU A 94 -11.57 -13.28 1.05
C GLU A 94 -10.19 -13.34 0.36
N MET A 95 -9.14 -12.92 1.08
CA MET A 95 -7.77 -12.97 0.59
C MET A 95 -7.22 -14.41 0.62
N LYS A 96 -6.90 -14.96 -0.56
CA LYS A 96 -6.27 -16.29 -0.72
C LYS A 96 -4.78 -16.28 -1.09
N ALA A 97 -4.22 -15.10 -1.38
CA ALA A 97 -2.82 -14.96 -1.80
C ALA A 97 -1.85 -15.23 -0.64
N THR A 98 -0.72 -15.87 -0.93
CA THR A 98 0.34 -16.19 0.06
C THR A 98 1.58 -15.31 -0.09
N GLY A 99 1.77 -14.71 -1.26
CA GLY A 99 2.93 -13.88 -1.56
C GLY A 99 2.61 -12.74 -2.50
N GLU A 100 3.63 -11.94 -2.77
CA GLU A 100 3.55 -10.83 -3.72
C GLU A 100 4.89 -10.61 -4.42
N VAL A 101 4.83 -10.17 -5.67
CA VAL A 101 5.96 -9.72 -6.48
C VAL A 101 5.74 -8.27 -6.90
N MET A 102 6.82 -7.60 -7.30
CA MET A 102 6.77 -6.19 -7.71
C MET A 102 7.66 -5.96 -8.93
N GLY A 103 7.08 -5.37 -9.98
CA GLY A 103 7.80 -4.84 -11.15
C GLY A 103 7.89 -3.32 -11.09
N ILE A 104 8.98 -2.76 -11.61
CA ILE A 104 9.19 -1.31 -11.75
C ILE A 104 9.72 -1.03 -13.15
N ALA A 105 9.03 -0.20 -13.92
CA ALA A 105 9.42 0.18 -15.28
C ALA A 105 8.99 1.61 -15.62
N SER A 106 9.39 2.10 -16.80
CA SER A 106 9.03 3.45 -17.28
C SER A 106 7.56 3.59 -17.71
N SER A 107 6.85 2.48 -17.93
CA SER A 107 5.43 2.47 -18.33
C SER A 107 4.68 1.32 -17.67
N PHE A 108 3.35 1.45 -17.61
CA PHE A 108 2.50 0.43 -16.99
C PHE A 108 2.57 -0.92 -17.70
N GLY A 109 2.58 -0.96 -19.03
CA GLY A 109 2.60 -2.23 -19.76
C GLY A 109 3.92 -3.00 -19.65
N LEU A 110 5.00 -2.34 -19.22
CA LEU A 110 6.30 -2.96 -18.97
C LEU A 110 6.53 -3.32 -17.50
N ALA A 111 5.81 -2.66 -16.58
CA ALA A 111 5.95 -2.83 -15.14
C ALA A 111 5.17 -4.04 -14.67
#